data_AF-A0A1U8PY75-F1
#
_entry.id   AF-A0A1U8PY75-F1
#
_cell.length_a   1.000
_cell.length_b   1.000
_cell.length_c   1.000
_cell.angle_alpha   90.00
_cell.angle_beta   90.00
_cell.angle_gamma   90.00
#
_symmetry.space_group_name_H-M   'P 1'
#
loop_
_entity.id
_entity.type
_entity.pdbx_description
1 polymer ?
#
loop_
_entity_poly.entity_id
_entity_poly.type
_entity_poly.pdbx_seq_one_letter_code
_entity_poly.pdbx_strand_id
1 'polypeptide(L)'
;MPHQCLIGYFGYSTMRSFRRPLIIYMHDTLEEMGKDIVCQESKTLGKCSRLWNLKHVQEVLKYNKDLVHLRKINLFSCKNLKKIPNFLGALNLERPNCENCESLVKLPSLARLTSLKTLRLEGCRSLKKFPEIPNYFYELDLSETGIKEVPDFIEHLGRLQWLTLTNSMVKDVSSNISKLKSLFSLDLSGCPIVKFSTVDVRSPSLRFKSLKYMHMDRCKSLKLISELPPYLLKLNVLDCTSLEKVSFADQNLYQFDYLDADDACFYEFTMLFRNCFNLNQESINNIEANAMLKIRFLAKKLAARFDCCGKIPDLSSLICCFPGNKISANKFKCQSMNSSLSLKIAPNGGGGSRFLVFVICLVADLTHCRYISDVECICKYQLTATDGGNDGGGGGYEKLRSKISLLLFPEPEKYKDYHVFILSTADMVKEDQNYEEASFKFYIRVLDLRRGGKEYIKVERCGAHVFYVDAESDTDDTDATDDTDGTDDTDATEKRHAGNKRSFSHDGEEGDGGVKRLK
;
A
#
# COMPACT_ATOMS: atom_id res chain seq x y z
N MET A 1 -30.20 -1.83 -36.58
CA MET A 1 -29.52 -2.21 -35.31
C MET A 1 -29.43 -0.98 -34.43
N PRO A 2 -29.46 -1.07 -33.09
CA PRO A 2 -29.36 0.11 -32.23
C PRO A 2 -27.93 0.67 -32.26
N HIS A 3 -27.79 1.95 -32.63
CA HIS A 3 -26.48 2.61 -32.71
C HIS A 3 -25.91 2.82 -31.30
N GLN A 4 -24.67 2.40 -31.05
CA GLN A 4 -24.00 2.65 -29.77
C GLN A 4 -23.65 4.15 -29.67
N CYS A 5 -24.22 4.86 -28.70
CA CYS A 5 -23.92 6.27 -28.51
C CYS A 5 -22.53 6.42 -27.85
N LEU A 6 -21.56 6.92 -28.63
CA LEU A 6 -20.14 6.97 -28.32
C LEU A 6 -19.60 8.40 -28.44
N ILE A 7 -19.94 9.25 -27.47
CA ILE A 7 -19.33 10.58 -27.31
C ILE A 7 -17.88 10.36 -26.85
N GLY A 8 -16.94 10.41 -27.79
CA GLY A 8 -15.57 9.94 -27.58
C GLY A 8 -14.52 10.92 -28.08
N TYR A 9 -13.70 11.40 -27.13
CA TYR A 9 -12.31 11.77 -27.36
C TYR A 9 -11.44 10.68 -26.72
N PHE A 10 -10.42 10.17 -27.43
CA PHE A 10 -9.59 9.04 -26.96
C PHE A 10 -8.40 9.53 -26.12
N GLY A 11 -8.65 9.81 -24.84
CA GLY A 11 -7.62 9.92 -23.81
C GLY A 11 -7.57 8.64 -22.97
N TYR A 12 -6.50 7.85 -23.08
CA TYR A 12 -6.29 6.72 -22.17
C TYR A 12 -5.54 7.18 -20.91
N SER A 13 -6.12 6.88 -19.75
CA SER A 13 -5.34 6.65 -18.53
C SER A 13 -5.95 5.47 -17.80
N THR A 14 -5.13 4.43 -17.59
CA THR A 14 -5.38 3.29 -16.72
C THR A 14 -4.02 2.92 -16.15
N MET A 15 -3.87 2.89 -14.82
CA MET A 15 -2.58 2.62 -14.18
C MET A 15 -2.16 1.14 -14.31
N ARG A 16 -1.66 0.78 -15.49
CA ARG A 16 -0.89 -0.45 -15.76
C ARG A 16 0.24 -0.14 -16.75
N SER A 17 1.46 -0.01 -16.22
CA SER A 17 2.73 0.29 -16.92
C SER A 17 2.90 1.70 -17.51
N PHE A 18 4.15 2.18 -17.53
CA PHE A 18 4.58 3.40 -18.20
C PHE A 18 4.66 3.21 -19.73
N ARG A 19 3.50 3.07 -20.38
CA ARG A 19 3.39 3.38 -21.82
C ARG A 19 2.51 4.60 -21.97
N ARG A 20 3.07 5.68 -22.55
CA ARG A 20 2.27 6.82 -23.02
C ARG A 20 1.19 6.26 -23.96
N PRO A 21 -0.06 6.73 -23.86
CA PRO A 21 -1.05 6.45 -24.89
C PRO A 21 -0.49 6.78 -26.27
N LEU A 22 -0.74 5.92 -27.25
CA LEU A 22 -0.61 6.30 -28.66
C LEU A 22 -1.72 7.30 -28.95
N ILE A 23 -1.44 8.59 -28.75
CA ILE A 23 -2.31 9.69 -29.15
C ILE A 23 -2.27 9.74 -30.67
N ILE A 24 -3.28 9.15 -31.30
CA ILE A 24 -3.48 9.21 -32.75
C ILE A 24 -4.08 10.58 -33.05
N TYR A 25 -3.26 11.48 -33.57
CA TYR A 25 -3.73 12.76 -34.10
C TYR A 25 -4.45 12.53 -35.43
N MET A 26 -5.67 13.05 -35.54
CA MET A 26 -6.43 13.08 -36.79
C MET A 26 -6.24 14.45 -37.45
N HIS A 27 -6.15 14.49 -38.78
CA HIS A 27 -6.10 15.75 -39.53
C HIS A 27 -7.45 16.48 -39.41
N ASP A 28 -7.46 17.78 -39.13
CA ASP A 28 -8.64 18.59 -38.82
C ASP A 28 -9.80 18.35 -39.80
N THR A 29 -9.53 18.36 -41.11
CA THR A 29 -10.51 18.09 -42.18
C THR A 29 -11.16 16.70 -42.08
N LEU A 30 -10.41 15.66 -41.68
CA LEU A 30 -10.96 14.32 -41.46
C LEU A 30 -11.81 14.29 -40.18
N GLU A 31 -11.45 15.07 -39.16
CA GLU A 31 -12.25 15.23 -37.96
C GLU A 31 -13.57 15.97 -38.27
N GLU A 32 -13.55 17.01 -39.10
CA GLU A 32 -14.75 17.73 -39.57
C GLU A 32 -15.64 16.87 -40.46
N MET A 33 -15.09 16.16 -41.45
CA MET A 33 -15.86 15.18 -42.23
C MET A 33 -16.49 14.11 -41.32
N GLY A 34 -15.75 13.61 -40.32
CA GLY A 34 -16.26 12.66 -39.33
C GLY A 34 -17.35 13.24 -38.42
N LYS A 35 -17.28 14.54 -38.08
CA LYS A 35 -18.33 15.26 -37.34
C LYS A 35 -19.60 15.38 -38.19
N ASP A 36 -19.46 15.81 -39.45
CA ASP A 36 -20.59 16.06 -40.35
C ASP A 36 -21.35 14.79 -40.74
N ILE A 37 -20.65 13.69 -41.01
CA ILE A 37 -21.29 12.38 -41.26
C ILE A 37 -22.21 11.99 -40.08
N VAL A 38 -21.77 12.19 -38.84
CA VAL A 38 -22.58 11.89 -37.64
C VAL A 38 -23.71 12.91 -37.45
N CYS A 39 -23.49 14.18 -37.76
CA CYS A 39 -24.55 15.19 -37.76
C CYS A 39 -25.65 14.90 -38.80
N GLN A 40 -25.35 14.18 -39.89
CA GLN A 40 -26.31 13.78 -40.91
C GLN A 40 -27.13 12.53 -40.55
N GLU A 41 -26.70 11.71 -39.58
CA GLU A 41 -27.42 10.51 -39.14
C GLU A 41 -28.85 10.81 -38.64
N SER A 42 -29.07 11.97 -38.02
CA SER A 42 -30.40 12.36 -37.54
C SER A 42 -30.56 13.86 -37.34
N LYS A 43 -31.73 14.38 -37.76
CA LYS A 43 -32.19 15.73 -37.37
C LYS A 43 -32.60 15.82 -35.89
N THR A 44 -32.72 14.69 -35.19
CA THR A 44 -33.04 14.65 -33.75
C THR A 44 -31.76 14.39 -32.95
N LEU A 45 -31.26 15.40 -32.23
CA LEU A 45 -29.99 15.32 -31.49
C LEU A 45 -29.87 14.10 -30.55
N GLY A 46 -30.97 13.66 -29.94
CA GLY A 46 -31.01 12.47 -29.07
C GLY A 46 -30.87 11.12 -29.81
N LYS A 47 -30.83 11.10 -31.14
CA LYS A 47 -30.71 9.89 -31.98
C LYS A 47 -29.36 9.77 -32.70
N CYS A 48 -28.51 10.80 -32.66
CA CYS A 48 -27.16 10.75 -33.23
C CYS A 48 -26.26 9.79 -32.44
N SER A 49 -25.40 9.04 -33.14
CA SER A 49 -24.44 8.12 -32.52
C SER A 49 -23.35 8.84 -31.73
N ARG A 50 -23.06 10.11 -32.04
CA ARG A 50 -22.16 10.99 -31.27
C ARG A 50 -22.65 12.43 -31.28
N LEU A 51 -22.20 13.20 -30.31
CA LEU A 51 -22.47 14.64 -30.19
C LEU A 51 -21.18 15.37 -29.83
N TRP A 52 -20.84 16.39 -30.61
CA TRP A 52 -19.56 17.12 -30.52
C TRP A 52 -19.71 18.52 -29.93
N ASN A 53 -20.93 19.08 -29.97
CA ASN A 53 -21.22 20.44 -29.49
C ASN A 53 -21.78 20.41 -28.07
N LEU A 54 -21.14 21.13 -27.15
CA LEU A 54 -21.55 21.20 -25.73
C LEU A 54 -23.00 21.67 -25.54
N LYS A 55 -23.53 22.54 -26.41
CA LYS A 55 -24.95 22.94 -26.36
C LYS A 55 -25.87 21.76 -26.66
N HIS A 56 -25.58 21.00 -27.72
CA HIS A 56 -26.37 19.81 -28.10
C HIS A 56 -26.29 18.74 -27.00
N VAL A 57 -25.11 18.53 -26.41
CA VAL A 57 -24.93 17.60 -25.29
C VAL A 57 -25.74 18.05 -24.06
N GLN A 58 -25.70 19.33 -23.69
CA GLN A 58 -26.50 19.87 -22.59
C GLN A 58 -28.01 19.75 -22.86
N GLU A 59 -28.45 20.02 -24.08
CA GLU A 59 -29.85 19.90 -24.50
C GLU A 59 -30.33 18.46 -24.44
N VAL A 60 -29.55 17.52 -24.98
CA VAL A 60 -29.88 16.09 -24.98
C VAL A 60 -29.92 15.53 -23.57
N LEU A 61 -28.92 15.82 -22.72
CA LEU A 61 -28.92 15.39 -21.31
C LEU A 61 -30.01 16.06 -20.46
N LYS A 62 -30.53 17.22 -20.87
CA LYS A 62 -31.59 17.94 -20.14
C LYS A 62 -32.99 17.45 -20.52
N TYR A 63 -33.23 17.07 -21.77
CA TYR A 63 -34.58 16.78 -22.27
C TYR A 63 -34.82 15.32 -22.71
N ASN A 64 -33.80 14.56 -23.14
CA ASN A 64 -33.99 13.14 -23.47
C ASN A 64 -33.99 12.29 -22.19
N LYS A 65 -35.14 11.67 -21.90
CA LYS A 65 -35.32 10.73 -20.79
C LYS A 65 -34.90 9.30 -21.14
N ASP A 66 -34.73 9.00 -22.42
CA ASP A 66 -34.20 7.73 -22.91
C ASP A 66 -32.79 7.94 -23.44
N LEU A 67 -31.81 7.43 -22.69
CA LEU A 67 -30.39 7.40 -23.06
C LEU A 67 -29.80 6.03 -22.72
N VAL A 68 -30.60 4.95 -22.79
CA VAL A 68 -30.19 3.61 -22.33
C VAL A 68 -29.01 3.01 -23.12
N HIS A 69 -28.74 3.54 -24.31
CA HIS A 69 -27.59 3.17 -25.15
C HIS A 69 -26.32 4.02 -24.91
N LEU A 70 -26.39 5.10 -24.11
CA LEU A 70 -25.23 5.94 -23.79
C LEU A 70 -24.30 5.22 -22.80
N ARG A 71 -23.14 4.76 -23.28
CA ARG A 71 -22.12 4.06 -22.48
C ARG A 71 -20.96 4.94 -22.03
N LYS A 72 -20.62 5.95 -22.83
CA LYS A 72 -19.49 6.86 -22.59
C LYS A 72 -19.93 8.29 -22.87
N ILE A 73 -19.48 9.21 -22.04
CA ILE A 73 -19.58 10.65 -22.32
C ILE A 73 -18.24 11.29 -22.05
N ASN A 74 -17.80 12.15 -22.97
CA ASN A 74 -16.59 12.94 -22.79
C ASN A 74 -16.96 14.43 -22.77
N LEU A 75 -16.63 15.08 -21.67
CA LEU A 75 -16.82 16.50 -21.39
C LEU A 75 -15.47 17.18 -21.08
N PHE A 76 -14.35 16.55 -21.44
CA PHE A 76 -12.99 17.00 -21.16
C PHE A 76 -12.79 18.48 -21.55
N SER A 77 -12.17 19.26 -20.67
CA SER A 77 -11.85 20.68 -20.87
C SER A 77 -13.07 21.55 -21.25
N CYS A 78 -14.29 21.16 -20.87
CA CYS A 78 -15.49 21.98 -21.08
C CYS A 78 -15.53 23.16 -20.09
N LYS A 79 -14.62 24.14 -20.26
CA LYS A 79 -14.36 25.25 -19.31
C LYS A 79 -15.59 26.07 -18.92
N ASN A 80 -16.64 26.11 -19.75
CA ASN A 80 -17.90 26.81 -19.50
C ASN A 80 -19.00 25.96 -18.81
N LEU A 81 -18.77 24.67 -18.56
CA LEU A 81 -19.76 23.73 -18.03
C LEU A 81 -19.96 23.91 -16.52
N LYS A 82 -20.87 24.80 -16.13
CA LYS A 82 -21.13 25.12 -14.70
C LYS A 82 -21.87 24.01 -13.93
N LYS A 83 -22.67 23.19 -14.62
CA LYS A 83 -23.47 22.07 -14.09
C LYS A 83 -23.64 21.03 -15.19
N ILE A 84 -23.54 19.75 -14.86
CA ILE A 84 -23.96 18.67 -15.76
C ILE A 84 -25.48 18.44 -15.56
N PRO A 85 -26.30 18.31 -16.63
CA PRO A 85 -27.71 17.90 -16.48
C PRO A 85 -27.83 16.48 -15.90
N ASN A 86 -29.00 16.12 -15.38
CA ASN A 86 -29.14 14.88 -14.62
C ASN A 86 -29.23 13.64 -15.53
N PHE A 87 -28.36 12.65 -15.30
CA PHE A 87 -28.21 11.41 -16.07
C PHE A 87 -29.39 10.41 -15.93
N LEU A 88 -30.62 10.87 -15.67
CA LEU A 88 -31.77 10.02 -15.32
C LEU A 88 -32.12 8.96 -16.38
N GLY A 89 -31.87 9.24 -17.66
CA GLY A 89 -32.06 8.29 -18.76
C GLY A 89 -30.83 7.42 -19.08
N ALA A 90 -29.66 7.76 -18.55
CA ALA A 90 -28.37 7.18 -18.95
C ALA A 90 -27.88 6.11 -17.95
N LEU A 91 -28.78 5.22 -17.51
CA LEU A 91 -28.52 4.22 -16.46
C LEU A 91 -27.30 3.33 -16.74
N ASN A 92 -26.99 3.11 -18.02
CA ASN A 92 -25.88 2.30 -18.49
C ASN A 92 -24.57 3.09 -18.73
N LEU A 93 -24.45 4.33 -18.25
CA LEU A 93 -23.24 5.13 -18.40
C LEU A 93 -22.08 4.52 -17.59
N GLU A 94 -21.06 4.01 -18.27
CA GLU A 94 -19.92 3.31 -17.64
C GLU A 94 -18.78 4.26 -17.28
N ARG A 95 -18.51 5.26 -18.14
CA ARG A 95 -17.32 6.15 -18.07
C ARG A 95 -17.65 7.56 -18.56
N PRO A 96 -17.98 8.49 -17.65
CA PRO A 96 -17.95 9.93 -17.87
C PRO A 96 -16.53 10.47 -17.64
N ASN A 97 -15.90 11.02 -18.68
CA ASN A 97 -14.77 11.93 -18.49
C ASN A 97 -15.33 13.35 -18.30
N CYS A 98 -15.03 13.96 -17.15
CA CYS A 98 -15.38 15.35 -16.83
C CYS A 98 -14.13 16.18 -16.47
N GLU A 99 -12.95 15.69 -16.80
CA GLU A 99 -11.66 16.27 -16.45
C GLU A 99 -11.51 17.68 -17.06
N ASN A 100 -10.78 18.57 -16.40
CA ASN A 100 -10.55 19.97 -16.78
C ASN A 100 -11.82 20.82 -17.00
N CYS A 101 -12.97 20.43 -16.44
CA CYS A 101 -14.17 21.27 -16.38
C CYS A 101 -14.03 22.37 -15.30
N GLU A 102 -13.15 23.34 -15.53
CA GLU A 102 -12.75 24.37 -14.53
C GLU A 102 -13.93 25.08 -13.85
N SER A 103 -15.02 25.38 -14.58
CA SER A 103 -16.23 26.05 -14.03
C SER A 103 -17.24 25.11 -13.35
N LEU A 104 -17.03 23.79 -13.29
CA LEU A 104 -18.02 22.85 -12.80
C LEU A 104 -18.25 22.99 -11.29
N VAL A 105 -19.40 23.51 -10.89
CA VAL A 105 -19.71 23.82 -9.47
C VAL A 105 -20.40 22.65 -8.76
N LYS A 106 -21.24 21.88 -9.50
CA LYS A 106 -22.03 20.77 -8.95
C LYS A 106 -22.30 19.69 -10.00
N LEU A 107 -22.17 18.44 -9.58
CA LEU A 107 -22.68 17.25 -10.28
C LEU A 107 -24.15 16.94 -9.93
N PRO A 108 -24.89 16.28 -10.84
CA PRO A 108 -26.11 15.58 -10.47
C PRO A 108 -25.80 14.42 -9.51
N SER A 109 -26.80 13.92 -8.79
CA SER A 109 -26.62 12.71 -7.95
C SER A 109 -26.39 11.50 -8.86
N LEU A 110 -25.28 10.79 -8.67
CA LEU A 110 -24.87 9.68 -9.53
C LEU A 110 -25.40 8.32 -9.04
N ALA A 111 -26.11 8.30 -7.90
CA ALA A 111 -26.57 7.12 -7.18
C ALA A 111 -27.36 6.08 -8.02
N ARG A 112 -27.96 6.49 -9.13
CA ARG A 112 -28.81 5.63 -10.01
C ARG A 112 -28.06 5.00 -11.20
N LEU A 113 -26.76 5.26 -11.38
CA LEU A 113 -26.01 4.86 -12.57
C LEU A 113 -25.35 3.48 -12.39
N THR A 114 -26.15 2.42 -12.50
CA THR A 114 -25.78 1.03 -12.13
C THR A 114 -24.57 0.46 -12.88
N SER A 115 -24.23 0.98 -14.06
CA SER A 115 -23.06 0.57 -14.82
C SER A 115 -21.79 1.38 -14.54
N LEU A 116 -21.88 2.43 -13.72
CA LEU A 116 -20.80 3.39 -13.50
C LEU A 116 -19.77 2.86 -12.50
N LYS A 117 -18.53 2.67 -12.98
CA LYS A 117 -17.43 2.06 -12.18
C LYS A 117 -16.33 3.05 -11.79
N THR A 118 -16.15 4.10 -12.60
CA THR A 118 -15.04 5.06 -12.52
C THR A 118 -15.56 6.48 -12.76
N LEU A 119 -15.13 7.46 -11.96
CA LEU A 119 -15.42 8.88 -12.16
C LEU A 119 -14.14 9.69 -12.01
N ARG A 120 -13.84 10.53 -13.01
CA ARG A 120 -12.69 11.43 -12.98
C ARG A 120 -13.13 12.88 -13.17
N LEU A 121 -12.65 13.69 -12.23
CA LEU A 121 -12.97 15.11 -12.07
C LEU A 121 -11.68 15.93 -11.88
N GLU A 122 -10.55 15.39 -12.33
CA GLU A 122 -9.25 16.09 -12.35
C GLU A 122 -9.42 17.51 -12.92
N GLY A 123 -8.85 18.52 -12.27
CA GLY A 123 -8.92 19.90 -12.76
C GLY A 123 -10.30 20.58 -12.65
N CYS A 124 -11.30 19.95 -12.02
CA CYS A 124 -12.60 20.58 -11.72
C CYS A 124 -12.49 21.58 -10.54
N ARG A 125 -11.67 22.62 -10.71
CA ARG A 125 -11.26 23.57 -9.65
C ARG A 125 -12.44 24.32 -8.99
N SER A 126 -13.58 24.46 -9.66
CA SER A 126 -14.81 25.04 -9.07
C SER A 126 -15.67 24.06 -8.25
N LEU A 127 -15.41 22.75 -8.31
CA LEU A 127 -16.19 21.73 -7.62
C LEU A 127 -15.83 21.74 -6.13
N LYS A 128 -16.75 22.18 -5.27
CA LYS A 128 -16.48 22.43 -3.83
C LYS A 128 -17.14 21.44 -2.88
N LYS A 129 -17.93 20.48 -3.39
CA LYS A 129 -18.58 19.42 -2.61
C LYS A 129 -18.12 18.07 -3.09
N PHE A 130 -17.89 17.15 -2.16
CA PHE A 130 -17.66 15.74 -2.45
C PHE A 130 -18.87 15.15 -3.20
N PRO A 131 -18.68 14.31 -4.24
CA PRO A 131 -19.79 13.81 -5.04
C PRO A 131 -20.59 12.71 -4.33
N GLU A 132 -21.92 12.79 -4.44
CA GLU A 132 -22.84 11.69 -4.08
C GLU A 132 -22.71 10.56 -5.13
N ILE A 133 -21.89 9.55 -4.83
CA ILE A 133 -21.65 8.40 -5.71
C ILE A 133 -22.18 7.07 -5.12
N PRO A 134 -22.60 6.11 -5.97
CA PRO A 134 -22.98 4.78 -5.54
C PRO A 134 -21.89 3.98 -4.83
N ASN A 135 -22.31 3.03 -4.00
CA ASN A 135 -21.45 2.15 -3.20
C ASN A 135 -20.66 1.08 -3.98
N TYR A 136 -21.01 0.84 -5.25
CA TYR A 136 -20.36 -0.13 -6.15
C TYR A 136 -19.20 0.43 -6.99
N PHE A 137 -18.83 1.68 -6.74
CA PHE A 137 -17.67 2.34 -7.35
C PHE A 137 -16.34 1.64 -7.02
N TYR A 138 -15.38 1.77 -7.94
CA TYR A 138 -14.06 1.13 -7.87
C TYR A 138 -12.92 2.18 -7.83
N GLU A 139 -13.05 3.25 -8.63
CA GLU A 139 -12.04 4.32 -8.76
C GLU A 139 -12.73 5.70 -8.76
N LEU A 140 -12.22 6.61 -7.92
CA LEU A 140 -12.66 8.00 -7.84
C LEU A 140 -11.45 8.94 -7.87
N ASP A 141 -11.39 9.81 -8.89
CA ASP A 141 -10.38 10.85 -9.01
C ASP A 141 -11.01 12.25 -8.84
N LEU A 142 -10.51 12.96 -7.82
CA LEU A 142 -10.90 14.30 -7.38
C LEU A 142 -9.69 15.26 -7.35
N SER A 143 -8.65 14.96 -8.13
CA SER A 143 -7.43 15.78 -8.20
C SER A 143 -7.71 17.21 -8.69
N GLU A 144 -6.98 18.19 -8.18
CA GLU A 144 -7.16 19.62 -8.45
C GLU A 144 -8.60 20.16 -8.27
N THR A 145 -9.44 19.50 -7.46
CA THR A 145 -10.78 20.00 -7.15
C THR A 145 -10.78 21.02 -6.02
N GLY A 146 -11.79 21.90 -6.01
CA GLY A 146 -12.05 22.84 -4.92
C GLY A 146 -12.67 22.22 -3.66
N ILE A 147 -12.72 20.88 -3.55
CA ILE A 147 -13.30 20.15 -2.43
C ILE A 147 -12.46 20.39 -1.18
N LYS A 148 -13.12 20.61 -0.03
CA LYS A 148 -12.45 20.94 1.25
C LYS A 148 -12.46 19.83 2.28
N GLU A 149 -13.35 18.86 2.14
CA GLU A 149 -13.67 17.84 3.13
C GLU A 149 -13.89 16.49 2.45
N VAL A 150 -13.42 15.41 3.07
CA VAL A 150 -13.87 14.03 2.77
C VAL A 150 -14.92 13.67 3.82
N PRO A 151 -16.21 13.52 3.45
CA PRO A 151 -17.32 13.46 4.40
C PRO A 151 -17.54 12.08 5.00
N ASP A 152 -18.24 12.02 6.13
CA ASP A 152 -18.49 10.78 6.90
C ASP A 152 -19.17 9.66 6.10
N PHE A 153 -20.03 9.98 5.12
CA PHE A 153 -20.70 9.00 4.27
C PHE A 153 -19.75 8.16 3.40
N ILE A 154 -18.45 8.52 3.36
CA ILE A 154 -17.41 7.73 2.69
C ILE A 154 -17.43 6.25 3.13
N GLU A 155 -17.79 5.95 4.38
CA GLU A 155 -17.89 4.56 4.89
C GLU A 155 -18.87 3.68 4.11
N HIS A 156 -19.84 4.27 3.41
CA HIS A 156 -20.82 3.53 2.60
C HIS A 156 -20.26 3.10 1.23
N LEU A 157 -19.11 3.62 0.80
CA LEU A 157 -18.48 3.31 -0.50
C LEU A 157 -17.70 1.98 -0.45
N GLY A 158 -18.36 0.92 0.02
CA GLY A 158 -17.72 -0.33 0.42
C GLY A 158 -16.95 -1.10 -0.65
N ARG A 159 -17.05 -0.75 -1.94
CA ARG A 159 -16.24 -1.31 -3.04
C ARG A 159 -15.13 -0.39 -3.56
N LEU A 160 -14.99 0.83 -3.04
CA LEU A 160 -14.00 1.79 -3.52
C LEU A 160 -12.58 1.27 -3.26
N GLN A 161 -11.75 1.21 -4.31
CA GLN A 161 -10.38 0.69 -4.26
C GLN A 161 -9.32 1.78 -4.53
N TRP A 162 -9.60 2.77 -5.37
CA TRP A 162 -8.71 3.94 -5.57
C TRP A 162 -9.42 5.24 -5.24
N LEU A 163 -8.80 6.05 -4.37
CA LEU A 163 -9.22 7.42 -4.08
C LEU A 163 -8.03 8.37 -4.28
N THR A 164 -8.10 9.21 -5.30
CA THR A 164 -7.10 10.23 -5.62
C THR A 164 -7.68 11.63 -5.34
N LEU A 165 -6.99 12.43 -4.54
CA LEU A 165 -7.38 13.79 -4.13
C LEU A 165 -6.27 14.81 -4.42
N THR A 166 -5.35 14.49 -5.32
CA THR A 166 -4.05 15.16 -5.45
C THR A 166 -4.17 16.62 -5.89
N ASN A 167 -3.50 17.52 -5.18
CA ASN A 167 -3.62 18.97 -5.31
C ASN A 167 -5.05 19.52 -5.11
N SER A 168 -5.97 18.77 -4.48
CA SER A 168 -7.29 19.29 -4.08
C SER A 168 -7.18 20.21 -2.85
N MET A 169 -8.25 20.97 -2.58
CA MET A 169 -8.31 21.90 -1.45
C MET A 169 -8.65 21.24 -0.10
N VAL A 170 -8.53 19.91 0.02
CA VAL A 170 -8.95 19.15 1.22
C VAL A 170 -8.10 19.49 2.44
N LYS A 171 -8.76 19.86 3.53
CA LYS A 171 -8.16 20.13 4.84
C LYS A 171 -8.48 19.06 5.88
N ASP A 172 -9.71 18.56 5.80
CA ASP A 172 -10.30 17.65 6.78
C ASP A 172 -10.71 16.35 6.08
N VAL A 173 -10.11 15.23 6.50
CA VAL A 173 -10.45 13.89 6.03
C VAL A 173 -11.18 13.18 7.17
N SER A 174 -12.44 12.79 6.96
CA SER A 174 -13.21 12.05 7.97
C SER A 174 -12.50 10.75 8.36
N SER A 175 -12.45 10.47 9.67
CA SER A 175 -11.95 9.22 10.24
C SER A 175 -12.69 7.98 9.73
N ASN A 176 -13.93 8.14 9.23
CA ASN A 176 -14.70 7.11 8.55
C ASN A 176 -14.03 6.54 7.29
N ILE A 177 -13.05 7.23 6.69
CA ILE A 177 -12.24 6.69 5.59
C ILE A 177 -11.58 5.35 5.97
N SER A 178 -11.24 5.17 7.25
CA SER A 178 -10.65 3.92 7.77
C SER A 178 -11.61 2.74 7.77
N LYS A 179 -12.93 2.95 7.61
CA LYS A 179 -13.94 1.88 7.56
C LYS A 179 -14.08 1.28 6.14
N LEU A 180 -13.42 1.85 5.13
CA LEU A 180 -13.42 1.36 3.76
C LEU A 180 -12.71 0.00 3.65
N LYS A 181 -13.50 -1.08 3.71
CA LYS A 181 -12.99 -2.46 3.69
C LYS A 181 -12.15 -2.81 2.46
N SER A 182 -12.41 -2.18 1.32
CA SER A 182 -11.76 -2.49 0.04
C SER A 182 -10.75 -1.44 -0.44
N LEU A 183 -10.44 -0.39 0.33
CA LEU A 183 -9.59 0.69 -0.20
C LEU A 183 -8.15 0.23 -0.48
N PHE A 184 -7.88 -0.08 -1.74
CA PHE A 184 -6.58 -0.33 -2.38
C PHE A 184 -5.49 0.71 -2.05
N SER A 185 -5.78 1.94 -2.48
CA SER A 185 -4.84 3.04 -2.58
C SER A 185 -5.47 4.39 -2.25
N LEU A 186 -4.74 5.22 -1.51
CA LEU A 186 -5.12 6.57 -1.13
C LEU A 186 -4.01 7.57 -1.49
N ASP A 187 -4.31 8.54 -2.35
CA ASP A 187 -3.41 9.66 -2.64
C ASP A 187 -4.03 10.99 -2.20
N LEU A 188 -3.34 11.66 -1.27
CA LEU A 188 -3.68 12.96 -0.69
C LEU A 188 -2.60 14.00 -0.99
N SER A 189 -1.67 13.72 -1.90
CA SER A 189 -0.52 14.57 -2.22
C SER A 189 -0.92 16.01 -2.57
N GLY A 190 -0.17 16.98 -2.08
CA GLY A 190 -0.42 18.41 -2.30
C GLY A 190 -1.63 19.00 -1.55
N CYS A 191 -2.41 18.20 -0.83
CA CYS A 191 -3.57 18.71 -0.08
C CYS A 191 -3.14 19.60 1.11
N PRO A 192 -3.90 20.68 1.42
CA PRO A 192 -3.70 21.50 2.62
C PRO A 192 -4.21 20.84 3.93
N ILE A 193 -4.07 19.51 4.04
CA ILE A 193 -4.40 18.76 5.25
C ILE A 193 -3.46 19.14 6.40
N VAL A 194 -4.00 19.27 7.62
CA VAL A 194 -3.20 19.59 8.83
C VAL A 194 -2.90 18.35 9.67
N LYS A 195 -3.83 17.39 9.67
CA LYS A 195 -3.71 16.11 10.37
C LYS A 195 -4.31 14.98 9.54
N PHE A 196 -3.79 13.77 9.68
CA PHE A 196 -4.43 12.53 9.27
C PHE A 196 -4.51 11.58 10.47
N SER A 197 -5.69 11.01 10.74
CA SER A 197 -5.94 10.22 11.95
C SER A 197 -7.12 9.27 11.75
N THR A 198 -7.02 8.04 12.27
CA THR A 198 -8.06 6.99 12.16
C THR A 198 -8.73 6.66 13.51
N VAL A 199 -8.53 7.51 14.53
CA VAL A 199 -8.79 7.20 15.95
C VAL A 199 -10.23 6.81 16.30
N ASP A 200 -11.26 7.41 15.67
CA ASP A 200 -12.67 7.27 16.10
C ASP A 200 -13.28 5.87 16.00
N VAL A 201 -12.66 4.93 15.28
CA VAL A 201 -13.20 3.56 15.19
C VAL A 201 -12.91 2.82 16.50
N ARG A 202 -13.97 2.64 17.32
CA ARG A 202 -14.02 1.90 18.61
C ARG A 202 -13.61 0.41 18.53
N SER A 203 -13.17 -0.06 17.38
CA SER A 203 -12.72 -1.43 17.13
C SER A 203 -11.56 -1.37 16.13
N PRO A 204 -10.30 -1.33 16.59
CA PRO A 204 -9.15 -1.15 15.69
C PRO A 204 -9.07 -2.20 14.58
N SER A 205 -9.45 -3.45 14.85
CA SER A 205 -9.53 -4.58 13.89
C SER A 205 -10.46 -4.37 12.68
N LEU A 206 -11.18 -3.25 12.60
CA LEU A 206 -11.98 -2.86 11.44
C LEU A 206 -11.34 -1.77 10.57
N ARG A 207 -10.18 -1.21 10.97
CA ARG A 207 -9.50 -0.14 10.23
C ARG A 207 -8.73 -0.69 9.02
N PHE A 208 -9.01 -0.13 7.83
CA PHE A 208 -8.24 -0.20 6.59
C PHE A 208 -7.88 -1.60 6.03
N LYS A 209 -8.73 -2.62 6.23
CA LYS A 209 -8.51 -4.05 5.89
C LYS A 209 -7.75 -4.38 4.59
N SER A 210 -7.84 -3.57 3.53
CA SER A 210 -7.13 -3.81 2.26
C SER A 210 -6.06 -2.76 1.91
N LEU A 211 -5.85 -1.69 2.68
CA LEU A 211 -4.99 -0.57 2.27
C LEU A 211 -3.51 -0.98 2.19
N LYS A 212 -2.98 -0.99 0.96
CA LYS A 212 -1.58 -1.35 0.68
C LYS A 212 -0.75 -0.16 0.20
N TYR A 213 -1.36 0.90 -0.36
CA TYR A 213 -0.66 2.05 -0.95
C TYR A 213 -1.17 3.39 -0.40
N MET A 214 -0.25 4.27 0.02
CA MET A 214 -0.60 5.56 0.59
C MET A 214 0.41 6.65 0.21
N HIS A 215 -0.10 7.78 -0.31
CA HIS A 215 0.70 8.89 -0.83
C HIS A 215 0.28 10.23 -0.21
N MET A 216 1.27 10.99 0.28
CA MET A 216 1.14 12.31 0.89
C MET A 216 2.33 13.19 0.52
N ASP A 217 2.69 13.23 -0.76
CA ASP A 217 3.80 14.05 -1.24
C ASP A 217 3.38 15.54 -1.30
N ARG A 218 4.20 16.45 -0.78
CA ARG A 218 4.02 17.92 -0.77
C ARG A 218 2.84 18.46 0.05
N CYS A 219 2.31 17.70 1.02
CA CYS A 219 1.28 18.19 1.96
C CYS A 219 1.87 19.15 3.01
N LYS A 220 2.27 20.36 2.58
CA LYS A 220 3.08 21.31 3.37
C LYS A 220 2.48 21.75 4.72
N SER A 221 1.17 21.60 4.92
CA SER A 221 0.49 21.93 6.18
C SER A 221 0.37 20.77 7.16
N LEU A 222 0.73 19.55 6.74
CA LEU A 222 0.55 18.32 7.52
C LEU A 222 1.54 18.29 8.69
N LYS A 223 1.01 18.26 9.92
CA LYS A 223 1.77 18.22 11.18
C LYS A 223 1.75 16.87 11.87
N LEU A 224 0.63 16.16 11.76
CA LEU A 224 0.37 14.91 12.46
C LEU A 224 -0.16 13.85 11.49
N ILE A 225 0.50 12.70 11.47
CA ILE A 225 -0.06 11.45 10.95
C ILE A 225 -0.16 10.48 12.14
N SER A 226 -1.35 9.97 12.44
CA SER A 226 -1.55 9.05 13.56
C SER A 226 -2.36 7.81 13.18
N GLU A 227 -2.08 6.72 13.88
CA GLU A 227 -2.77 5.42 13.72
C GLU A 227 -2.70 4.87 12.28
N LEU A 228 -1.54 5.00 11.61
CA LEU A 228 -1.30 4.36 10.33
C LEU A 228 -1.34 2.83 10.43
N PRO A 229 -1.87 2.10 9.44
CA PRO A 229 -1.74 0.65 9.40
C PRO A 229 -0.27 0.22 9.28
N PRO A 230 0.24 -0.67 10.16
CA PRO A 230 1.63 -1.12 10.08
C PRO A 230 1.91 -1.91 8.79
N TYR A 231 0.91 -2.61 8.23
CA TYR A 231 1.02 -3.48 7.06
C TYR A 231 1.07 -2.78 5.69
N LEU A 232 1.08 -1.44 5.61
CA LEU A 232 1.21 -0.71 4.34
C LEU A 232 2.42 -1.20 3.53
N LEU A 233 2.21 -1.64 2.28
CA LEU A 233 3.30 -1.98 1.37
C LEU A 233 4.06 -0.72 0.94
N LYS A 234 3.33 0.34 0.56
CA LYS A 234 3.93 1.61 0.13
C LYS A 234 3.39 2.81 0.90
N LEU A 235 4.27 3.59 1.51
CA LEU A 235 4.00 4.88 2.14
C LEU A 235 4.99 5.92 1.63
N ASN A 236 4.51 6.89 0.86
CA ASN A 236 5.31 7.99 0.33
C ASN A 236 4.92 9.32 0.98
N VAL A 237 5.89 10.02 1.56
CA VAL A 237 5.74 11.33 2.19
C VAL A 237 6.96 12.21 1.88
N LEU A 238 6.98 12.87 0.70
CA LEU A 238 7.97 13.87 0.32
C LEU A 238 7.55 15.28 0.73
N ASP A 239 8.49 16.16 1.09
CA ASP A 239 8.28 17.62 1.21
C ASP A 239 7.12 18.05 2.14
N CYS A 240 6.71 17.18 3.06
CA CYS A 240 5.83 17.54 4.18
C CYS A 240 6.65 18.27 5.25
N THR A 241 7.05 19.50 4.93
CA THR A 241 7.98 20.30 5.72
C THR A 241 7.48 20.66 7.12
N SER A 242 6.18 20.52 7.42
CA SER A 242 5.62 20.74 8.75
C SER A 242 5.36 19.45 9.53
N LEU A 243 5.72 18.28 9.03
CA LEU A 243 5.41 17.00 9.68
C LEU A 243 6.27 16.82 10.94
N GLU A 244 5.61 16.90 12.09
CA GLU A 244 6.21 16.80 13.43
C GLU A 244 6.03 15.40 14.03
N LYS A 245 4.85 14.79 13.81
CA LYS A 245 4.43 13.55 14.47
C LYS A 245 3.94 12.46 13.51
N VAL A 246 4.43 11.23 13.72
CA VAL A 246 4.03 9.99 13.02
C VAL A 246 3.82 8.86 14.03
N SER A 247 2.66 8.19 14.02
CA SER A 247 2.42 6.92 14.71
C SER A 247 1.77 5.86 13.82
N PHE A 248 1.99 4.59 14.19
CA PHE A 248 1.35 3.42 13.60
C PHE A 248 0.45 2.76 14.65
N ALA A 249 -0.65 2.15 14.22
CA ALA A 249 -1.58 1.44 15.09
C ALA A 249 -0.95 0.16 15.70
N ASP A 250 -1.47 -0.30 16.84
CA ASP A 250 -0.95 -1.47 17.55
C ASP A 250 -1.02 -2.77 16.72
N GLN A 251 -0.03 -3.62 16.95
CA GLN A 251 0.41 -4.72 16.10
C GLN A 251 -0.45 -5.97 16.30
N ASN A 252 -0.89 -6.19 17.54
CA ASN A 252 -1.67 -7.36 17.99
C ASN A 252 -3.07 -7.47 17.34
N LEU A 253 -3.44 -6.50 16.51
CA LEU A 253 -4.75 -6.37 15.87
C LEU A 253 -4.73 -6.71 14.37
N TYR A 254 -3.53 -6.89 13.80
CA TYR A 254 -3.33 -7.10 12.37
C TYR A 254 -2.25 -8.16 12.12
N GLN A 255 -2.64 -9.42 12.30
CA GLN A 255 -1.91 -10.55 11.73
C GLN A 255 -1.83 -10.37 10.20
N PHE A 256 -0.66 -10.57 9.61
CA PHE A 256 -0.35 -10.21 8.21
C PHE A 256 -0.90 -11.23 7.17
N ASP A 257 -1.95 -11.96 7.52
CA ASP A 257 -2.42 -13.16 6.82
C ASP A 257 -2.98 -12.88 5.41
N TYR A 258 -3.42 -11.64 5.14
CA TYR A 258 -3.93 -11.17 3.84
C TYR A 258 -2.84 -10.90 2.78
N LEU A 259 -1.85 -11.80 2.75
CA LEU A 259 -0.86 -11.95 1.69
C LEU A 259 -1.00 -13.37 1.12
N ASP A 260 -2.06 -13.55 0.33
CA ASP A 260 -2.51 -14.81 -0.28
C ASP A 260 -1.35 -15.65 -0.83
N ALA A 261 -1.45 -16.97 -0.66
CA ALA A 261 -0.35 -17.89 -0.96
C ALA A 261 0.14 -17.79 -2.42
N ASP A 262 -0.80 -17.55 -3.35
CA ASP A 262 -0.61 -17.56 -4.80
C ASP A 262 0.19 -16.35 -5.36
N ASP A 263 0.16 -15.18 -4.70
CA ASP A 263 0.91 -13.99 -5.16
C ASP A 263 2.35 -14.01 -4.61
N ALA A 264 3.07 -15.08 -4.98
CA ALA A 264 4.26 -15.56 -4.26
C ALA A 264 5.57 -14.82 -4.56
N CYS A 265 5.58 -13.81 -5.45
CA CYS A 265 6.80 -13.39 -6.15
C CYS A 265 7.35 -11.99 -5.81
N PHE A 266 6.54 -11.01 -5.36
CA PHE A 266 6.98 -9.61 -5.25
C PHE A 266 6.42 -8.85 -4.05
N TYR A 267 7.18 -8.79 -2.95
CA TYR A 267 6.89 -7.93 -1.80
C TYR A 267 7.92 -6.79 -1.67
N GLU A 268 7.66 -5.66 -2.35
CA GLU A 268 8.38 -4.39 -2.13
C GLU A 268 7.70 -3.61 -0.98
N PHE A 269 8.34 -3.56 0.18
CA PHE A 269 7.90 -2.78 1.34
C PHE A 269 8.67 -1.45 1.42
N THR A 270 8.05 -0.36 0.97
CA THR A 270 8.69 0.95 0.79
C THR A 270 8.03 2.03 1.66
N MET A 271 8.82 2.67 2.53
CA MET A 271 8.35 3.66 3.50
C MET A 271 9.28 4.88 3.52
N LEU A 272 8.91 5.94 2.80
CA LEU A 272 9.80 7.04 2.42
C LEU A 272 9.31 8.40 2.94
N PHE A 273 9.91 8.87 4.04
CA PHE A 273 9.74 10.22 4.58
C PHE A 273 10.85 11.13 4.04
N ARG A 274 10.67 11.64 2.81
CA ARG A 274 11.69 12.43 2.11
C ARG A 274 11.56 13.92 2.48
N ASN A 275 12.64 14.57 2.88
CA ASN A 275 12.67 16.00 3.28
C ASN A 275 11.70 16.42 4.42
N CYS A 276 11.24 15.48 5.25
CA CYS A 276 10.33 15.73 6.38
C CYS A 276 11.10 16.15 7.66
N PHE A 277 11.90 17.21 7.58
CA PHE A 277 12.96 17.53 8.56
C PHE A 277 12.48 17.91 9.98
N ASN A 278 11.19 18.17 10.19
CA ASN A 278 10.63 18.51 11.50
C ASN A 278 10.14 17.29 12.32
N LEU A 279 10.35 16.06 11.82
CA LEU A 279 10.00 14.82 12.53
C LEU A 279 10.67 14.76 13.91
N ASN A 280 9.87 14.63 14.96
CA ASN A 280 10.40 14.50 16.32
C ASN A 280 11.04 13.11 16.57
N GLN A 281 11.88 12.99 17.60
CA GLN A 281 12.59 11.73 17.91
C GLN A 281 11.64 10.56 18.22
N GLU A 282 10.47 10.83 18.81
CA GLU A 282 9.38 9.87 19.02
C GLU A 282 8.91 9.27 17.67
N SER A 283 8.70 10.11 16.66
CA SER A 283 8.29 9.68 15.32
C SER A 283 9.38 8.91 14.59
N ILE A 284 10.64 9.33 14.73
CA ILE A 284 11.79 8.57 14.21
C ILE A 284 11.80 7.17 14.85
N ASN A 285 11.68 7.08 16.17
CA ASN A 285 11.62 5.79 16.88
C ASN A 285 10.44 4.91 16.39
N ASN A 286 9.27 5.51 16.10
CA ASN A 286 8.10 4.81 15.56
C ASN A 286 8.31 4.30 14.13
N ILE A 287 8.95 5.11 13.27
CA ILE A 287 9.31 4.76 11.89
C ILE A 287 10.33 3.61 11.90
N GLU A 288 11.36 3.69 12.74
CA GLU A 288 12.35 2.61 12.93
C GLU A 288 11.72 1.33 13.50
N ALA A 289 10.80 1.44 14.47
CA ALA A 289 10.10 0.28 15.04
C ALA A 289 9.25 -0.44 14.00
N ASN A 290 8.49 0.30 13.17
CA ASN A 290 7.68 -0.28 12.11
C ASN A 290 8.53 -0.89 10.98
N ALA A 291 9.67 -0.27 10.64
CA ALA A 291 10.63 -0.85 9.69
C ALA A 291 11.20 -2.18 10.21
N MET A 292 11.69 -2.22 11.46
CA MET A 292 12.24 -3.43 12.07
C MET A 292 11.19 -4.54 12.24
N LEU A 293 9.93 -4.19 12.52
CA LEU A 293 8.79 -5.12 12.56
C LEU A 293 8.54 -5.79 11.21
N LYS A 294 8.45 -4.99 10.13
CA LYS A 294 8.19 -5.52 8.79
C LYS A 294 9.30 -6.48 8.33
N ILE A 295 10.56 -6.20 8.67
CA ILE A 295 11.67 -7.11 8.37
C ILE A 295 11.53 -8.44 9.13
N ARG A 296 11.19 -8.40 10.43
CA ARG A 296 10.96 -9.62 11.22
C ARG A 296 9.80 -10.46 10.67
N PHE A 297 8.71 -9.82 10.26
CA PHE A 297 7.59 -10.51 9.64
C PHE A 297 7.99 -11.14 8.29
N LEU A 298 8.67 -10.39 7.41
CA LEU A 298 9.21 -10.91 6.16
C LEU A 298 10.11 -12.12 6.40
N ALA A 299 11.03 -12.04 7.37
CA ALA A 299 11.95 -13.12 7.69
C ALA A 299 11.23 -14.40 8.15
N LYS A 300 10.22 -14.30 9.02
CA LYS A 300 9.37 -15.44 9.39
C LYS A 300 8.69 -16.07 8.16
N LYS A 301 8.06 -15.27 7.30
CA LYS A 301 7.42 -15.78 6.07
C LYS A 301 8.42 -16.36 5.05
N LEU A 302 9.70 -15.97 5.10
CA LEU A 302 10.75 -16.55 4.26
C LEU A 302 11.34 -17.84 4.85
N ALA A 303 11.53 -17.91 6.17
CA ALA A 303 11.96 -19.12 6.88
C ALA A 303 10.96 -20.27 6.66
N ALA A 304 9.67 -20.07 7.00
CA ALA A 304 8.60 -21.04 6.79
C ALA A 304 8.22 -21.31 5.30
N ARG A 305 9.00 -20.77 4.35
CA ARG A 305 8.91 -21.09 2.91
C ARG A 305 10.19 -21.73 2.36
N PHE A 306 11.25 -21.83 3.16
CA PHE A 306 12.55 -22.34 2.73
C PHE A 306 12.44 -23.86 2.43
N ASP A 307 11.84 -24.59 3.37
CA ASP A 307 11.68 -26.05 3.35
C ASP A 307 10.80 -26.53 2.19
N CYS A 308 9.83 -25.72 1.78
CA CYS A 308 8.87 -26.06 0.73
C CYS A 308 9.42 -25.98 -0.70
N CYS A 309 10.55 -25.29 -0.95
CA CYS A 309 10.96 -24.94 -2.32
C CYS A 309 12.49 -24.81 -2.55
N GLY A 310 13.30 -24.70 -1.49
CA GLY A 310 14.76 -24.56 -1.60
C GLY A 310 15.25 -23.30 -2.33
N LYS A 311 14.36 -22.33 -2.59
CA LYS A 311 14.64 -21.07 -3.31
C LYS A 311 13.85 -19.92 -2.70
N ILE A 312 14.57 -18.92 -2.20
CA ILE A 312 13.98 -17.68 -1.68
C ILE A 312 13.44 -16.83 -2.85
N PRO A 313 12.21 -16.26 -2.78
CA PRO A 313 11.69 -15.37 -3.81
C PRO A 313 12.56 -14.11 -4.02
N ASP A 314 13.18 -14.03 -5.20
CA ASP A 314 14.38 -13.23 -5.55
C ASP A 314 14.22 -11.69 -5.45
N LEU A 315 13.00 -11.17 -5.21
CA LEU A 315 12.72 -9.72 -5.21
C LEU A 315 11.93 -9.20 -3.99
N SER A 316 11.83 -9.95 -2.88
CA SER A 316 11.31 -9.37 -1.63
C SER A 316 12.32 -8.38 -1.02
N SER A 317 11.90 -7.13 -0.82
CA SER A 317 12.78 -6.04 -0.36
C SER A 317 12.06 -5.10 0.60
N LEU A 318 12.77 -4.63 1.63
CA LEU A 318 12.31 -3.57 2.50
C LEU A 318 13.23 -2.35 2.41
N ILE A 319 12.59 -1.19 2.24
CA ILE A 319 13.22 0.10 2.03
C ILE A 319 12.53 1.13 2.93
N CYS A 320 13.12 1.44 4.07
CA CYS A 320 12.72 2.59 4.89
C CYS A 320 13.72 3.74 4.72
N CYS A 321 13.23 4.94 4.47
CA CYS A 321 14.03 6.16 4.36
C CYS A 321 13.38 7.30 5.16
N PHE A 322 14.17 8.01 5.95
CA PHE A 322 13.74 9.21 6.67
C PHE A 322 14.90 10.21 6.81
N PRO A 323 14.66 11.49 7.14
CA PRO A 323 15.72 12.50 7.19
C PRO A 323 16.53 12.36 8.49
N GLY A 324 17.84 12.58 8.43
CA GLY A 324 18.71 12.53 9.61
C GLY A 324 20.14 12.09 9.30
N ASN A 325 21.05 12.40 10.24
CA ASN A 325 22.49 12.18 10.11
C ASN A 325 23.10 11.27 11.20
N LYS A 326 22.26 10.50 11.90
CA LYS A 326 22.61 9.60 13.01
C LYS A 326 22.02 8.21 12.79
N ILE A 327 22.68 7.21 13.37
CA ILE A 327 22.17 5.83 13.46
C ILE A 327 21.66 5.61 14.89
N SER A 328 20.52 4.94 15.01
CA SER A 328 19.85 4.69 16.30
C SER A 328 20.51 3.52 17.05
N ALA A 329 21.31 3.86 18.06
CA ALA A 329 22.12 2.90 18.83
C ALA A 329 21.29 1.86 19.61
N ASN A 330 19.98 2.10 19.82
CA ASN A 330 19.09 1.11 20.44
C ASN A 330 18.62 0.02 19.46
N LYS A 331 18.68 0.28 18.14
CA LYS A 331 18.44 -0.69 17.07
C LYS A 331 19.75 -1.30 16.60
N PHE A 332 20.72 -0.47 16.24
CA PHE A 332 21.98 -0.88 15.60
C PHE A 332 23.14 -0.80 16.60
N LYS A 333 23.36 -1.90 17.33
CA LYS A 333 24.47 -2.03 18.29
C LYS A 333 25.84 -2.00 17.61
N CYS A 334 25.96 -2.62 16.43
CA CYS A 334 27.14 -2.46 15.58
C CYS A 334 26.94 -1.27 14.63
N GLN A 335 27.85 -0.31 14.70
CA GLN A 335 27.85 0.89 13.87
C GLN A 335 29.28 1.43 13.66
N SER A 336 29.48 2.14 12.57
CA SER A 336 30.77 2.61 12.06
C SER A 336 30.64 3.97 11.40
N MET A 337 31.68 4.81 11.55
CA MET A 337 31.83 6.11 10.88
C MET A 337 32.43 5.98 9.47
N ASN A 338 32.57 4.76 8.96
CA ASN A 338 33.07 4.44 7.62
C ASN A 338 31.97 3.75 6.80
N SER A 339 32.25 3.45 5.53
CA SER A 339 31.40 2.64 4.65
C SER A 339 31.51 1.12 4.89
N SER A 340 32.05 0.68 6.04
CA SER A 340 32.24 -0.74 6.37
C SER A 340 32.25 -1.00 7.88
N LEU A 341 31.83 -2.21 8.26
CA LEU A 341 31.85 -2.73 9.64
C LEU A 341 32.03 -4.26 9.64
N SER A 342 32.36 -4.83 10.80
CA SER A 342 32.16 -6.25 11.11
C SER A 342 31.23 -6.40 12.30
N LEU A 343 30.48 -7.49 12.38
CA LEU A 343 29.71 -7.89 13.56
C LEU A 343 29.96 -9.37 13.88
N LYS A 344 30.06 -9.68 15.17
CA LYS A 344 30.06 -11.06 15.64
C LYS A 344 28.63 -11.60 15.65
N ILE A 345 28.49 -12.82 15.15
CA ILE A 345 27.26 -13.61 15.20
C ILE A 345 27.31 -14.40 16.52
N ALA A 346 26.17 -14.55 17.19
CA ALA A 346 26.08 -15.40 18.38
C ALA A 346 26.09 -16.87 17.95
N PRO A 347 26.73 -17.80 18.66
CA PRO A 347 26.76 -19.21 18.28
C PRO A 347 25.35 -19.81 18.15
N ASN A 348 25.18 -20.84 17.32
CA ASN A 348 23.95 -21.61 17.31
C ASN A 348 23.98 -22.62 18.47
N GLY A 349 23.10 -22.42 19.46
CA GLY A 349 23.14 -23.15 20.74
C GLY A 349 22.30 -24.43 20.79
N GLY A 350 21.71 -24.83 19.67
CA GLY A 350 20.83 -26.00 19.57
C GLY A 350 20.85 -26.64 18.19
N GLY A 351 20.37 -27.88 18.08
CA GLY A 351 20.46 -28.71 16.88
C GLY A 351 19.40 -28.46 15.80
N GLY A 352 18.86 -27.24 15.69
CA GLY A 352 17.85 -26.87 14.69
C GLY A 352 18.36 -25.85 13.68
N SER A 353 17.79 -25.85 12.47
CA SER A 353 18.08 -24.83 11.46
C SER A 353 17.63 -23.45 11.92
N ARG A 354 18.54 -22.48 11.79
CA ARG A 354 18.37 -21.10 12.24
C ARG A 354 18.68 -20.16 11.08
N PHE A 355 17.89 -19.10 10.92
CA PHE A 355 18.10 -18.08 9.90
C PHE A 355 18.67 -16.79 10.51
N LEU A 356 19.77 -16.32 9.93
CA LEU A 356 20.35 -15.00 10.13
C LEU A 356 19.68 -14.00 9.20
N VAL A 357 19.19 -12.89 9.76
CA VAL A 357 18.48 -11.84 9.02
C VAL A 357 19.24 -10.54 9.17
N PHE A 358 19.98 -10.15 8.15
CA PHE A 358 20.83 -8.96 8.20
C PHE A 358 20.06 -7.68 7.81
N VAL A 359 19.86 -6.81 8.79
CA VAL A 359 19.33 -5.45 8.60
C VAL A 359 20.48 -4.45 8.59
N ILE A 360 20.49 -3.57 7.59
CA ILE A 360 21.54 -2.55 7.45
C ILE A 360 20.96 -1.15 7.58
N CYS A 361 21.70 -0.28 8.23
CA CYS A 361 21.40 1.14 8.39
C CYS A 361 22.50 1.96 7.72
N LEU A 362 22.15 2.82 6.76
CA LEU A 362 23.09 3.67 6.03
C LEU A 362 22.71 5.14 6.19
N VAL A 363 23.70 6.01 6.38
CA VAL A 363 23.53 7.46 6.40
C VAL A 363 24.31 8.06 5.24
N ALA A 364 23.67 8.92 4.45
CA ALA A 364 24.29 9.60 3.32
C ALA A 364 23.75 11.02 3.13
N ASP A 365 24.63 11.93 2.70
CA ASP A 365 24.25 13.23 2.17
C ASP A 365 23.76 13.08 0.72
N LEU A 366 22.55 13.57 0.45
CA LEU A 366 21.90 13.48 -0.86
C LEU A 366 21.68 14.86 -1.51
N THR A 367 22.18 15.94 -0.90
CA THR A 367 22.02 17.33 -1.40
C THR A 367 22.57 17.55 -2.80
N HIS A 368 23.67 16.87 -3.14
CA HIS A 368 24.38 17.02 -4.41
C HIS A 368 23.77 16.20 -5.56
N CYS A 369 22.82 15.30 -5.27
CA CYS A 369 22.18 14.45 -6.27
C CYS A 369 21.32 15.28 -7.24
N ARG A 370 21.87 15.61 -8.41
CA ARG A 370 21.28 16.58 -9.35
C ARG A 370 20.07 16.04 -10.09
N TYR A 371 20.12 14.75 -10.41
CA TYR A 371 19.09 13.96 -11.10
C TYR A 371 19.02 12.61 -10.41
N ILE A 372 17.82 12.13 -10.07
CA ILE A 372 17.65 10.85 -9.41
C ILE A 372 16.53 10.09 -10.12
N SER A 373 16.93 9.14 -10.97
CA SER A 373 16.02 8.11 -11.50
C SER A 373 15.98 6.93 -10.53
N ASP A 374 17.15 6.44 -10.13
CA ASP A 374 17.30 5.37 -9.15
C ASP A 374 18.42 5.68 -8.15
N VAL A 375 18.18 5.39 -6.87
CA VAL A 375 19.26 5.20 -5.88
C VAL A 375 19.41 3.70 -5.66
N GLU A 376 20.64 3.21 -5.69
CA GLU A 376 20.98 1.80 -5.50
C GLU A 376 21.92 1.66 -4.30
N CYS A 377 21.40 1.12 -3.21
CA CYS A 377 22.21 0.72 -2.06
C CYS A 377 22.77 -0.67 -2.33
N ILE A 378 24.10 -0.78 -2.40
CA ILE A 378 24.82 -2.01 -2.67
C ILE A 378 25.53 -2.43 -1.38
N CYS A 379 25.11 -3.57 -0.83
CA CYS A 379 25.84 -4.25 0.23
C CYS A 379 26.72 -5.32 -0.41
N LYS A 380 28.02 -5.34 -0.10
CA LYS A 380 28.85 -6.53 -0.24
C LYS A 380 29.15 -7.04 1.14
N TYR A 381 28.97 -8.33 1.39
CA TYR A 381 29.31 -8.90 2.69
C TYR A 381 29.98 -10.27 2.57
N GLN A 382 30.70 -10.64 3.62
CA GLN A 382 31.37 -11.93 3.73
C GLN A 382 31.03 -12.54 5.08
N LEU A 383 30.55 -13.78 5.06
CA LEU A 383 30.33 -14.62 6.25
C LEU A 383 31.52 -15.56 6.42
N THR A 384 31.90 -15.86 7.66
CA THR A 384 32.97 -16.82 7.99
C THR A 384 32.53 -17.74 9.13
N ALA A 385 32.58 -19.05 8.88
CA ALA A 385 32.39 -20.10 9.89
C ALA A 385 33.75 -20.57 10.43
N THR A 386 33.74 -21.35 11.51
CA THR A 386 34.94 -22.00 12.06
C THR A 386 35.53 -23.00 11.05
N ASP A 387 36.86 -23.18 11.04
CA ASP A 387 37.52 -24.16 10.16
C ASP A 387 36.98 -25.59 10.40
N GLY A 388 36.56 -26.25 9.33
CA GLY A 388 36.22 -27.68 9.36
C GLY A 388 37.43 -28.52 9.75
N GLY A 389 37.24 -29.50 10.63
CA GLY A 389 38.34 -30.23 11.26
C GLY A 389 39.26 -30.97 10.28
N ASN A 390 40.49 -30.47 10.15
CA ASN A 390 41.72 -31.18 9.80
C ASN A 390 41.84 -31.88 8.41
N ASP A 391 40.78 -32.04 7.63
CA ASP A 391 40.81 -32.70 6.31
C ASP A 391 40.98 -31.72 5.11
N GLY A 392 42.09 -30.96 5.13
CA GLY A 392 42.70 -30.37 3.92
C GLY A 392 41.97 -29.26 3.15
N GLY A 393 40.68 -29.01 3.38
CA GLY A 393 39.89 -27.94 2.79
C GLY A 393 39.77 -26.73 3.73
N GLY A 394 40.33 -25.58 3.35
CA GLY A 394 40.36 -24.37 4.20
C GLY A 394 38.98 -23.75 4.46
N GLY A 395 38.85 -23.07 5.62
CA GLY A 395 37.61 -22.55 6.18
C GLY A 395 36.65 -21.87 5.20
N GLY A 396 35.38 -22.27 5.29
CA GLY A 396 34.31 -21.78 4.44
C GLY A 396 34.01 -20.30 4.66
N TYR A 397 34.18 -19.51 3.59
CA TYR A 397 33.70 -18.13 3.54
C TYR A 397 32.73 -17.94 2.37
N GLU A 398 31.55 -17.38 2.63
CA GLU A 398 30.60 -17.01 1.58
C GLU A 398 30.76 -15.51 1.25
N LYS A 399 30.85 -15.14 -0.03
CA LYS A 399 30.98 -13.74 -0.49
C LYS A 399 29.74 -13.32 -1.28
N LEU A 400 28.98 -12.37 -0.74
CA LEU A 400 27.63 -12.04 -1.15
C LEU A 400 27.49 -10.57 -1.57
N ARG A 401 26.45 -10.28 -2.37
CA ARG A 401 26.20 -8.92 -2.88
C ARG A 401 24.72 -8.60 -3.11
N SER A 402 24.09 -8.02 -2.10
CA SER A 402 22.74 -7.45 -2.18
C SER A 402 22.71 -6.11 -2.90
N LYS A 403 21.60 -5.84 -3.60
CA LYS A 403 21.42 -4.65 -4.45
C LYS A 403 19.99 -4.15 -4.34
N ILE A 404 19.81 -3.05 -3.63
CA ILE A 404 18.51 -2.53 -3.21
C ILE A 404 18.23 -1.25 -4.00
N SER A 405 17.29 -1.29 -4.95
CA SER A 405 16.97 -0.18 -5.85
C SER A 405 15.73 0.59 -5.40
N LEU A 406 15.92 1.88 -5.09
CA LEU A 406 14.85 2.83 -4.89
C LEU A 406 14.46 3.45 -6.23
N LEU A 407 13.39 2.93 -6.84
CA LEU A 407 12.70 3.58 -7.97
C LEU A 407 12.17 4.94 -7.52
N LEU A 408 12.76 6.03 -8.02
CA LEU A 408 12.36 7.38 -7.66
C LEU A 408 11.53 8.03 -8.77
N PHE A 409 10.52 8.79 -8.35
CA PHE A 409 9.52 9.37 -9.23
C PHE A 409 10.13 10.51 -10.07
N PRO A 410 9.67 10.71 -11.30
CA PRO A 410 10.27 11.69 -12.22
C PRO A 410 10.20 13.13 -11.68
N GLU A 411 11.07 13.97 -12.26
CA GLU A 411 11.44 15.32 -11.81
C GLU A 411 10.32 16.28 -11.36
N PRO A 412 10.64 17.27 -10.48
CA PRO A 412 11.98 17.69 -10.06
C PRO A 412 12.27 17.42 -8.56
N GLU A 413 12.12 16.18 -8.11
CA GLU A 413 12.25 15.81 -6.70
C GLU A 413 13.72 15.69 -6.26
N LYS A 414 14.23 16.69 -5.52
CA LYS A 414 15.57 16.65 -4.89
C LYS A 414 15.49 16.41 -3.39
N TYR A 415 16.41 15.58 -2.89
CA TYR A 415 16.72 15.48 -1.47
C TYR A 415 17.51 16.74 -1.04
N LYS A 416 17.27 17.24 0.18
CA LYS A 416 17.75 18.55 0.64
C LYS A 416 18.71 18.51 1.82
N ASP A 417 18.99 17.33 2.37
CA ASP A 417 19.88 17.11 3.52
C ASP A 417 20.24 15.60 3.63
N TYR A 418 20.99 15.24 4.66
CA TYR A 418 21.27 13.86 5.08
C TYR A 418 19.99 13.04 5.29
N HIS A 419 20.00 11.80 4.81
CA HIS A 419 18.93 10.83 5.06
C HIS A 419 19.49 9.51 5.58
N VAL A 420 18.69 8.87 6.44
CA VAL A 420 18.90 7.53 7.01
C VAL A 420 18.11 6.52 6.20
N PHE A 421 18.74 5.39 5.89
CA PHE A 421 18.15 4.25 5.18
C PHE A 421 18.21 3.01 6.05
N ILE A 422 17.07 2.40 6.38
CA ILE A 422 16.99 1.07 7.00
C ILE A 422 16.51 0.09 5.93
N LEU A 423 17.34 -0.90 5.62
CA LEU A 423 17.18 -1.77 4.46
C LEU A 423 17.39 -3.24 4.83
N SER A 424 16.68 -4.12 4.12
CA SER A 424 16.87 -5.58 4.14
C SER A 424 16.31 -6.17 2.85
N THR A 425 16.91 -7.24 2.32
CA THR A 425 16.39 -7.98 1.15
C THR A 425 16.34 -9.48 1.40
N ALA A 426 15.62 -10.20 0.53
CA ALA A 426 15.48 -11.65 0.56
C ALA A 426 16.83 -12.39 0.60
N ASP A 427 17.82 -11.91 -0.16
CA ASP A 427 19.18 -12.45 -0.20
C ASP A 427 20.02 -12.14 1.05
N MET A 428 19.52 -11.29 1.95
CA MET A 428 20.10 -10.99 3.28
C MET A 428 19.48 -11.85 4.39
N VAL A 429 18.60 -12.80 4.05
CA VAL A 429 18.19 -13.91 4.91
C VAL A 429 19.02 -15.13 4.54
N LYS A 430 19.68 -15.74 5.54
CA LYS A 430 20.64 -16.82 5.34
C LYS A 430 20.46 -17.91 6.39
N GLU A 431 20.42 -19.17 5.98
CA GLU A 431 20.58 -20.28 6.91
C GLU A 431 21.97 -20.22 7.58
N ASP A 432 22.02 -20.49 8.88
CA ASP A 432 23.19 -20.35 9.70
C ASP A 432 24.07 -21.60 9.71
N GLN A 433 25.17 -21.55 8.96
CA GLN A 433 26.12 -22.66 8.83
C GLN A 433 27.22 -22.58 9.91
N ASN A 434 26.82 -22.26 11.14
CA ASN A 434 27.70 -21.94 12.28
C ASN A 434 28.65 -20.76 11.98
N TYR A 435 28.10 -19.65 11.49
CA TYR A 435 28.87 -18.45 11.20
C TYR A 435 29.25 -17.70 12.48
N GLU A 436 30.50 -17.24 12.59
CA GLU A 436 31.01 -16.50 13.76
C GLU A 436 31.12 -14.98 13.54
N GLU A 437 31.45 -14.56 12.31
CA GLU A 437 31.56 -13.15 11.94
C GLU A 437 30.90 -12.89 10.57
N ALA A 438 30.27 -11.72 10.45
CA ALA A 438 29.87 -11.13 9.19
C ALA A 438 30.56 -9.77 9.01
N SER A 439 31.26 -9.60 7.89
CA SER A 439 31.94 -8.34 7.52
C SER A 439 31.27 -7.70 6.31
N PHE A 440 31.12 -6.37 6.30
CA PHE A 440 30.26 -5.63 5.38
C PHE A 440 30.98 -4.43 4.75
N LYS A 441 30.73 -4.18 3.46
CA LYS A 441 31.18 -3.00 2.70
C LYS A 441 30.01 -2.43 1.90
N PHE A 442 29.71 -1.17 2.13
CA PHE A 442 28.52 -0.48 1.63
C PHE A 442 28.89 0.57 0.59
N TYR A 443 28.05 0.67 -0.45
CA TYR A 443 28.18 1.66 -1.51
C TYR A 443 26.80 2.16 -1.87
N ILE A 444 26.63 3.46 -2.10
CA ILE A 444 25.39 4.02 -2.65
C ILE A 444 25.71 4.54 -4.05
N ARG A 445 24.90 4.16 -5.04
CA ARG A 445 25.05 4.54 -6.44
C ARG A 445 23.78 5.22 -6.94
N VAL A 446 23.92 6.34 -7.64
CA VAL A 446 22.82 6.96 -8.39
C VAL A 446 22.95 6.57 -9.86
N LEU A 447 21.83 6.22 -10.49
CA LEU A 447 21.73 6.04 -11.94
C LEU A 447 21.02 7.24 -12.58
N ASP A 448 21.67 7.89 -13.55
CA ASP A 448 21.02 8.82 -14.48
C ASP A 448 20.63 8.05 -15.75
N LEU A 449 19.36 7.62 -15.82
CA LEU A 449 18.82 6.87 -16.95
C LEU A 449 18.69 7.70 -18.24
N ARG A 450 18.85 9.02 -18.19
CA ARG A 450 18.76 9.91 -19.37
C ARG A 450 20.12 10.29 -19.94
N ARG A 451 21.20 10.23 -19.14
CA ARG A 451 22.57 10.49 -19.60
C ARG A 451 23.49 9.27 -19.57
N GLY A 452 23.03 8.14 -19.05
CA GLY A 452 23.85 6.92 -18.87
C GLY A 452 24.88 7.03 -17.74
N GLY A 453 24.85 8.12 -16.98
CA GLY A 453 25.80 8.44 -15.91
C GLY A 453 25.59 7.57 -14.66
N LYS A 454 26.67 7.34 -13.92
CA LYS A 454 26.68 6.63 -12.64
C LYS A 454 27.52 7.42 -11.64
N GLU A 455 26.88 7.89 -10.58
CA GLU A 455 27.53 8.64 -9.50
C GLU A 455 27.57 7.76 -8.24
N TYR A 456 28.65 7.83 -7.45
CA TYR A 456 28.76 7.10 -6.18
C TYR A 456 28.72 8.10 -5.03
N ILE A 457 27.80 7.87 -4.08
CA ILE A 457 27.65 8.68 -2.89
C ILE A 457 28.46 8.04 -1.75
N LYS A 458 29.15 8.87 -0.98
CA LYS A 458 29.84 8.45 0.23
C LYS A 458 28.81 8.01 1.29
N VAL A 459 28.98 6.80 1.80
CA VAL A 459 28.29 6.35 3.02
C VAL A 459 29.03 6.98 4.20
N GLU A 460 28.36 7.91 4.89
CA GLU A 460 28.92 8.72 5.98
C GLU A 460 28.87 8.01 7.33
N ARG A 461 27.89 7.13 7.51
CA ARG A 461 27.83 6.16 8.62
C ARG A 461 27.17 4.88 8.11
N CYS A 462 27.57 3.74 8.67
CA CYS A 462 26.82 2.49 8.49
C CYS A 462 26.61 1.77 9.83
N GLY A 463 25.58 0.94 9.90
CA GLY A 463 25.25 0.10 11.03
C GLY A 463 24.59 -1.18 10.58
N ALA A 464 24.66 -2.21 11.43
CA ALA A 464 24.09 -3.51 11.14
C ALA A 464 23.45 -4.13 12.38
N HIS A 465 22.39 -4.89 12.14
CA HIS A 465 21.70 -5.71 13.12
C HIS A 465 21.47 -7.08 12.48
N VAL A 466 21.59 -8.15 13.27
CA VAL A 466 21.20 -9.50 12.86
C VAL A 466 20.05 -9.92 13.76
N PHE A 467 18.90 -10.27 13.17
CA PHE A 467 17.91 -11.07 13.89
C PHE A 467 18.24 -12.54 13.69
N TYR A 468 17.92 -13.34 14.70
CA TYR A 468 17.88 -14.79 14.64
C TYR A 468 16.42 -15.17 14.53
N VAL A 469 16.09 -16.02 13.56
CA VAL A 469 14.75 -16.57 13.35
C VAL A 469 14.93 -18.07 13.18
N ASP A 470 14.53 -18.84 14.18
CA ASP A 470 14.59 -20.30 14.11
C ASP A 470 13.58 -20.81 13.08
N ALA A 471 13.86 -21.93 12.43
CA ALA A 471 12.86 -22.61 11.60
C ALA A 471 11.69 -23.04 12.52
N GLU A 472 10.46 -22.80 12.07
CA GLU A 472 9.29 -23.33 12.76
C GLU A 472 9.26 -24.83 12.47
N SER A 473 9.54 -25.66 13.48
CA SER A 473 9.47 -27.10 13.34
C SER A 473 8.01 -27.53 13.18
N ASP A 474 7.73 -28.34 12.16
CA ASP A 474 6.46 -29.07 12.01
C ASP A 474 6.34 -30.17 13.08
N THR A 475 6.29 -29.76 14.34
CA THR A 475 5.67 -30.50 15.43
C THR A 475 4.19 -30.13 15.40
N ASP A 476 3.44 -30.83 14.55
CA ASP A 476 2.00 -30.95 14.71
C ASP A 476 1.71 -31.47 16.12
N ASP A 477 1.21 -30.60 17.00
CA ASP A 477 0.47 -31.03 18.21
C ASP A 477 -0.92 -31.55 17.74
N THR A 478 -0.92 -32.60 16.94
CA THR A 478 -2.11 -33.39 16.61
C THR A 478 -2.49 -34.27 17.80
N ASP A 479 -3.78 -34.32 18.11
CA ASP A 479 -4.30 -34.95 19.34
C ASP A 479 -3.85 -36.40 19.53
N ALA A 480 -3.16 -36.65 20.64
CA ALA A 480 -2.74 -37.98 21.06
C ALA A 480 -3.87 -38.76 21.78
N THR A 481 -4.87 -39.22 21.02
CA THR A 481 -5.69 -40.42 21.32
C THR A 481 -6.29 -40.92 19.99
N ASP A 482 -5.63 -41.81 19.25
CA ASP A 482 -5.51 -43.27 19.48
C ASP A 482 -6.71 -44.05 18.90
N ASP A 483 -6.62 -44.34 17.59
CA ASP A 483 -7.58 -45.15 16.82
C ASP A 483 -7.35 -46.65 17.07
N THR A 484 -8.39 -47.36 17.55
CA THR A 484 -8.50 -48.82 17.40
C THR A 484 -9.89 -49.27 16.94
N ASP A 485 -10.04 -49.30 15.61
CA ASP A 485 -10.79 -50.23 14.73
C ASP A 485 -11.76 -51.27 15.36
N GLY A 486 -12.93 -51.52 14.72
CA GLY A 486 -13.86 -52.55 15.21
C GLY A 486 -15.32 -52.61 14.70
N THR A 487 -15.58 -52.48 13.39
CA THR A 487 -16.68 -53.12 12.60
C THR A 487 -18.16 -53.24 13.09
N ASP A 488 -19.06 -52.98 12.12
CA ASP A 488 -20.38 -53.61 11.84
C ASP A 488 -21.68 -53.22 12.58
N ASP A 489 -22.78 -53.31 11.82
CA ASP A 489 -24.18 -53.01 12.19
C ASP A 489 -24.87 -54.14 12.98
N THR A 490 -25.77 -53.81 13.92
CA THR A 490 -27.24 -54.00 13.77
C THR A 490 -28.06 -53.83 15.07
N ASP A 491 -29.10 -52.98 14.97
CA ASP A 491 -30.48 -53.09 15.51
C ASP A 491 -30.84 -53.42 17.00
N ALA A 492 -32.04 -52.98 17.37
CA ALA A 492 -32.99 -53.53 18.35
C ALA A 492 -32.79 -53.40 19.89
N THR A 493 -33.77 -52.69 20.49
CA THR A 493 -34.48 -53.00 21.76
C THR A 493 -33.82 -52.82 23.16
N GLU A 494 -34.31 -51.80 23.86
CA GLU A 494 -35.07 -51.90 25.12
C GLU A 494 -34.70 -53.00 26.17
N LYS A 495 -34.12 -52.61 27.33
CA LYS A 495 -34.78 -52.70 28.67
C LYS A 495 -33.98 -52.16 29.88
N ARG A 496 -34.64 -52.22 31.06
CA ARG A 496 -34.33 -51.57 32.35
C ARG A 496 -33.42 -52.40 33.28
N HIS A 497 -33.06 -51.78 34.42
CA HIS A 497 -32.48 -52.35 35.66
C HIS A 497 -30.95 -52.57 35.69
N ALA A 498 -30.26 -52.62 36.84
CA ALA A 498 -30.48 -51.96 38.16
C ALA A 498 -29.25 -52.19 39.08
N GLY A 499 -28.92 -51.22 39.95
CA GLY A 499 -27.85 -51.33 40.96
C GLY A 499 -26.43 -51.02 40.42
N ASN A 500 -25.40 -50.87 41.27
CA ASN A 500 -25.37 -51.01 42.73
C ASN A 500 -24.42 -49.97 43.40
N LYS A 501 -24.44 -49.88 44.73
CA LYS A 501 -23.83 -48.84 45.58
C LYS A 501 -22.31 -49.00 45.79
N ARG A 502 -21.63 -47.85 45.99
CA ARG A 502 -20.63 -47.55 47.07
C ARG A 502 -20.27 -46.06 46.95
N SER A 503 -20.71 -45.10 47.78
CA SER A 503 -20.73 -44.94 49.25
C SER A 503 -19.38 -44.60 49.88
N PHE A 504 -19.12 -43.29 50.06
CA PHE A 504 -18.42 -42.72 51.22
C PHE A 504 -18.84 -41.25 51.42
N SER A 505 -19.10 -40.86 52.67
CA SER A 505 -19.11 -39.49 53.19
C SER A 505 -17.67 -39.12 53.62
N HIS A 506 -17.24 -37.88 53.93
CA HIS A 506 -17.85 -36.62 54.40
C HIS A 506 -17.04 -35.42 53.83
N ASP A 507 -17.34 -34.11 53.93
CA ASP A 507 -18.53 -33.22 54.10
C ASP A 507 -17.99 -31.77 53.88
N GLY A 508 -18.74 -30.66 53.78
CA GLY A 508 -20.20 -30.44 53.79
C GLY A 508 -20.60 -29.13 54.49
N GLU A 509 -20.21 -27.95 53.98
CA GLU A 509 -20.58 -26.62 54.54
C GLU A 509 -21.18 -25.69 53.46
N GLU A 510 -22.16 -24.85 53.83
CA GLU A 510 -22.98 -24.04 52.91
C GLU A 510 -22.53 -22.56 52.83
N GLY A 511 -22.82 -21.89 51.72
CA GLY A 511 -22.47 -20.48 51.50
C GLY A 511 -23.38 -19.80 50.47
N ASP A 512 -24.64 -19.57 50.84
CA ASP A 512 -25.63 -18.87 49.99
C ASP A 512 -25.35 -17.36 49.83
N GLY A 513 -25.89 -16.78 48.76
CA GLY A 513 -25.93 -15.35 48.50
C GLY A 513 -25.09 -14.93 47.27
N GLY A 514 -25.65 -14.25 46.27
CA GLY A 514 -27.05 -13.83 46.11
C GLY A 514 -27.15 -12.74 45.05
N VAL A 515 -28.05 -12.90 44.09
CA VAL A 515 -28.20 -11.98 42.94
C VAL A 515 -28.52 -10.55 43.41
N LYS A 516 -27.78 -9.56 42.89
CA LYS A 516 -28.29 -8.18 42.77
C LYS A 516 -27.80 -7.49 41.49
N ARG A 517 -28.76 -6.83 40.84
CA ARG A 517 -28.66 -6.07 39.59
C ARG A 517 -29.12 -4.64 39.90
N LEU A 518 -28.82 -3.68 39.01
CA LEU A 518 -29.06 -2.23 39.15
C LEU A 518 -28.04 -1.54 40.09
N LYS A 519 -27.64 -0.29 39.83
CA LYS A 519 -28.08 0.63 38.76
C LYS A 519 -27.13 0.68 37.58
#